data_AF-A0A858BSM0-F1
#
_entry.id   AF-A0A858BSM0-F1
#
_cell.length_a   1.000
_cell.length_b   1.000
_cell.length_c   1.000
_cell.angle_alpha   90.00
_cell.angle_beta   90.00
_cell.angle_gamma   90.00
#
_symmetry.space_group_name_H-M   'P 1'
#
loop_
_entity.id
_entity.type
_entity.pdbx_description
1 polymer ?
#
loop_
_entity_poly.entity_id
_entity_poly.type
_entity_poly.pdbx_seq_one_letter_code
_entity_poly.pdbx_strand_id
1 'polypeptide(L)'
;MLSIEEYIAKRKKEDRLDEFDGKFKDENLKICVNYIFEYFMNYISITEFEMKSIIKDERVEEYRKTLRAYEPEIIEWLTNIYDKSGKYANRIIGNMLEKYDFFSIFNTESEFREVSYELYKRITKRIPELKGQSEMIFQFIKAYHKKRAHAEGFSDYTFSNSILNWLEQTRKKYGVNIAVFAYKWLDQLYENKDLWPNTNRKDRFGQSEYDYTQKRNVFNLESLYRNIPKKAFIRGKKQELEALMMYIWLHNYCRDENGYWDEYSQKVLPIIDLQDKAQV
;
A
#
# COMPACT_ATOMS: atom_id res chain seq x y z
N MET A 1 2.80 47.56 -16.86
CA MET A 1 3.13 46.24 -16.27
C MET A 1 2.76 45.24 -17.34
N LEU A 2 3.72 44.46 -17.86
CA LEU A 2 3.41 43.42 -18.86
C LEU A 2 2.60 42.32 -18.19
N SER A 3 1.76 41.60 -18.93
CA SER A 3 1.26 40.30 -18.45
C SER A 3 2.42 39.30 -18.36
N ILE A 4 2.24 38.20 -17.62
CA ILE A 4 3.29 37.17 -17.52
C ILE A 4 3.57 36.54 -18.88
N GLU A 5 2.55 36.35 -19.71
CA GLU A 5 2.67 35.83 -21.09
C GLU A 5 3.45 36.80 -21.97
N GLU A 6 3.15 38.10 -21.91
CA GLU A 6 3.85 39.13 -22.67
C GLU A 6 5.31 39.26 -22.24
N TYR A 7 5.59 39.11 -20.94
CA TYR A 7 6.95 39.14 -20.41
C TYR A 7 7.78 37.94 -20.85
N ILE A 8 7.22 36.73 -20.75
CA ILE A 8 7.89 35.50 -21.21
C ILE A 8 8.14 35.58 -22.72
N ALA A 9 7.16 36.02 -23.52
CA ALA A 9 7.33 36.18 -24.96
C ALA A 9 8.45 37.18 -25.32
N LYS A 10 8.55 38.29 -24.56
CA LYS A 10 9.63 39.26 -24.70
C LYS A 10 11.00 38.63 -24.37
N ARG A 11 11.16 37.99 -23.20
CA ARG A 11 12.43 37.38 -22.78
C ARG A 11 12.88 36.26 -23.73
N LYS A 12 11.96 35.40 -24.19
CA LYS A 12 12.25 34.36 -25.20
C LYS A 12 12.82 34.94 -26.49
N LYS A 13 12.29 36.08 -26.95
CA LYS A 13 12.77 36.76 -28.16
C LYS A 13 14.15 37.40 -27.95
N GLU A 14 14.39 37.99 -26.77
CA GLU A 14 15.67 38.59 -26.39
C GLU A 14 16.78 37.54 -26.30
N ASP A 15 16.50 36.42 -25.64
CA ASP A 15 17.47 35.37 -25.36
C ASP A 15 17.56 34.32 -26.49
N ARG A 16 16.76 34.48 -27.56
CA ARG A 16 16.67 33.57 -28.72
C ARG A 16 16.46 32.10 -28.30
N LEU A 17 15.59 31.88 -27.31
CA LEU A 17 15.33 30.56 -26.76
C LEU A 17 14.48 29.73 -27.73
N ASP A 18 15.01 28.59 -28.18
CA ASP A 18 14.24 27.55 -28.86
C ASP A 18 13.81 26.48 -27.85
N GLU A 19 12.60 26.63 -27.30
CA GLU A 19 12.04 25.72 -26.30
C GLU A 19 11.68 24.33 -26.86
N PHE A 20 11.67 24.17 -28.18
CA PHE A 20 11.29 22.92 -28.85
C PHE A 20 12.50 22.03 -29.17
N ASP A 21 13.73 22.50 -28.94
CA ASP A 21 14.92 21.65 -29.07
C ASP A 21 15.01 20.66 -27.91
N GLY A 22 14.68 19.40 -28.19
CA GLY A 22 14.72 18.30 -27.23
C GLY A 22 16.12 18.03 -26.65
N LYS A 23 17.21 18.48 -27.29
CA LYS A 23 18.58 18.33 -26.76
C LYS A 23 18.84 19.23 -25.55
N PHE A 24 18.16 20.37 -25.46
CA PHE A 24 18.34 21.36 -24.39
C PHE A 24 17.17 21.39 -23.39
N LYS A 25 16.34 20.34 -23.35
CA LYS A 25 15.11 20.30 -22.54
C LYS A 25 15.28 20.78 -21.09
N ASP A 26 16.30 20.28 -20.38
CA ASP A 26 16.52 20.64 -18.97
C ASP A 26 16.99 22.10 -18.79
N GLU A 27 17.77 22.59 -19.74
CA GLU A 27 18.27 23.97 -19.76
C GLU A 27 17.16 24.95 -20.14
N ASN A 28 16.37 24.63 -21.16
CA ASN A 28 15.18 25.37 -21.58
C ASN A 28 14.16 25.46 -20.44
N LEU A 29 13.92 24.36 -19.71
CA LEU A 29 13.03 24.37 -18.56
C LEU A 29 13.52 25.33 -17.48
N LYS A 30 14.82 25.30 -17.17
CA LYS A 30 15.44 26.19 -16.17
C LYS A 30 15.31 27.66 -16.59
N ILE A 31 15.55 27.97 -17.86
CA ILE A 31 15.43 29.33 -18.41
C ILE A 31 13.99 29.82 -18.32
N CYS A 32 13.01 29.02 -18.75
CA CYS A 32 11.59 29.39 -18.67
C CYS A 32 11.13 29.65 -17.24
N VAL A 33 11.58 28.81 -16.28
CA VAL A 33 11.30 29.01 -14.86
C VAL A 33 11.92 30.32 -14.35
N ASN A 34 13.15 30.65 -14.77
CA ASN A 34 13.79 31.92 -14.41
C ASN A 34 13.00 33.14 -14.91
N TYR A 35 12.41 33.10 -16.10
CA TYR A 35 11.56 34.20 -16.57
C TYR A 35 10.36 34.44 -15.67
N ILE A 36 9.76 33.37 -15.13
CA ILE A 36 8.66 33.47 -14.17
C ILE A 36 9.14 34.13 -12.88
N PHE A 37 10.30 33.70 -12.35
CA PHE A 37 10.90 34.33 -11.16
C PHE A 37 11.22 35.81 -11.38
N GLU A 38 11.87 36.16 -12.51
CA GLU A 38 12.18 37.54 -12.87
C GLU A 38 10.92 38.41 -12.96
N TYR A 39 9.84 37.88 -13.55
CA TYR A 39 8.56 38.58 -13.64
C TYR A 39 8.03 38.97 -12.26
N PHE A 40 7.93 38.02 -11.34
CA PHE A 40 7.38 38.25 -10.01
C PHE A 40 8.29 39.12 -9.13
N MET A 41 9.62 38.98 -9.26
CA MET A 41 10.57 39.86 -8.56
C MET A 41 10.45 41.31 -9.05
N ASN A 42 10.40 41.52 -10.37
CA ASN A 42 10.42 42.86 -10.96
C ASN A 42 9.08 43.59 -10.86
N TYR A 43 7.96 42.87 -10.92
CA TYR A 43 6.63 43.48 -10.99
C TYR A 43 5.83 43.35 -9.70
N ILE A 44 6.02 42.30 -8.90
CA ILE A 44 5.24 42.07 -7.66
C ILE A 44 6.10 42.32 -6.41
N SER A 45 7.39 42.62 -6.57
CA SER A 45 8.34 42.90 -5.46
C SER A 45 8.47 41.74 -4.47
N ILE A 46 8.15 40.51 -4.89
CA ILE A 46 8.35 39.31 -4.07
C ILE A 46 9.82 38.93 -4.19
N THR A 47 10.52 38.83 -3.07
CA THR A 47 11.90 38.37 -3.05
C THR A 47 12.02 36.90 -3.46
N GLU A 48 13.18 36.50 -3.97
CA GLU A 48 13.45 35.09 -4.29
C GLU A 48 13.24 34.17 -3.06
N PHE A 49 13.51 34.70 -1.86
CA PHE A 49 13.27 34.01 -0.59
C PHE A 49 11.78 33.76 -0.34
N GLU A 50 10.93 34.78 -0.52
CA GLU A 50 9.48 34.66 -0.33
C GLU A 50 8.85 33.69 -1.34
N MET A 51 9.25 33.73 -2.62
CA MET A 51 8.77 32.75 -3.61
C MET A 51 9.21 31.32 -3.26
N LYS A 52 10.46 31.13 -2.84
CA LYS A 52 10.94 29.82 -2.36
C LYS A 52 10.15 29.34 -1.14
N SER A 53 9.76 30.24 -0.25
CA SER A 53 8.88 29.92 0.89
C SER A 53 7.50 29.49 0.41
N ILE A 54 6.87 30.24 -0.50
CA ILE A 54 5.54 29.91 -1.06
C ILE A 54 5.54 28.52 -1.70
N ILE A 55 6.53 28.20 -2.53
CA ILE A 55 6.66 26.88 -3.18
C ILE A 55 6.87 25.79 -2.12
N LYS A 56 7.67 26.06 -1.08
CA LYS A 56 7.89 25.12 0.01
C LYS A 56 6.57 24.85 0.75
N ASP A 57 5.82 25.90 1.10
CA ASP A 57 4.55 25.82 1.81
C ASP A 57 3.49 25.07 0.99
N GLU A 58 3.42 25.32 -0.32
CA GLU A 58 2.51 24.60 -1.23
C GLU A 58 2.81 23.11 -1.24
N ARG A 59 4.09 22.70 -1.34
CA ARG A 59 4.49 21.28 -1.32
C ARG A 59 4.18 20.61 0.01
N VAL A 60 4.29 21.33 1.12
CA VAL A 60 3.95 20.83 2.45
C VAL A 60 2.45 20.57 2.54
N GLU A 61 1.62 21.49 2.02
CA GLU A 61 0.16 21.33 1.97
C GLU A 61 -0.29 20.21 1.03
N GLU A 62 0.34 20.09 -0.15
CA GLU A 62 0.11 18.95 -1.05
C GLU A 62 0.39 17.62 -0.35
N TYR A 63 1.53 17.53 0.35
CA TYR A 63 1.85 16.32 1.10
C TYR A 63 0.83 16.04 2.19
N ARG A 64 0.43 17.05 2.98
CA ARG A 64 -0.61 16.94 4.02
C ARG A 64 -1.92 16.39 3.45
N LYS A 65 -2.34 16.80 2.25
CA LYS A 65 -3.54 16.27 1.58
C LYS A 65 -3.45 14.76 1.31
N THR A 66 -2.25 14.22 1.07
CA THR A 66 -2.07 12.76 0.87
C THR A 66 -2.21 11.94 2.17
N LEU A 67 -2.21 12.60 3.33
CA LEU A 67 -2.21 11.99 4.65
C LEU A 67 -3.59 11.98 5.34
N ARG A 68 -4.64 12.47 4.68
CA ARG A 68 -6.01 12.63 5.23
C ARG A 68 -6.62 11.39 5.88
N ALA A 69 -6.12 10.20 5.58
CA ALA A 69 -6.58 8.94 6.16
C ALA A 69 -5.97 8.61 7.54
N TYR A 70 -5.06 9.45 8.06
CA TYR A 70 -4.42 9.27 9.37
C TYR A 70 -4.99 10.21 10.41
N GLU A 71 -4.72 9.92 11.69
CA GLU A 71 -5.06 10.81 12.80
C GLU A 71 -4.30 12.16 12.72
N PRO A 72 -4.88 13.28 13.20
CA PRO A 72 -4.28 14.62 13.09
C PRO A 72 -2.85 14.73 13.63
N GLU A 73 -2.57 14.09 14.76
CA GLU A 73 -1.24 14.07 15.38
C GLU A 73 -0.19 13.40 14.47
N ILE A 74 -0.57 12.30 13.81
CA ILE A 74 0.30 11.61 12.84
C ILE A 74 0.48 12.45 11.58
N ILE A 75 -0.57 13.13 11.11
CA ILE A 75 -0.48 14.05 9.97
C ILE A 75 0.50 15.17 10.27
N GLU A 76 0.33 15.87 11.39
CA GLU A 76 1.20 16.98 11.80
C GLU A 76 2.65 16.52 11.95
N TRP A 77 2.86 15.40 12.62
CA TRP A 77 4.18 14.80 12.79
C TRP A 77 4.86 14.50 11.44
N LEU A 78 4.18 13.80 10.53
CA LEU A 78 4.72 13.48 9.20
C LEU A 78 4.99 14.75 8.39
N THR A 79 4.07 15.71 8.41
CA THR A 79 4.22 17.01 7.72
C THR A 79 5.43 17.77 8.24
N ASN A 80 5.65 17.81 9.56
CA ASN A 80 6.81 18.44 10.17
C ASN A 80 8.13 17.75 9.79
N ILE A 81 8.13 16.43 9.67
CA ILE A 81 9.32 15.68 9.19
C ILE A 81 9.60 15.99 7.72
N TYR A 82 8.56 16.08 6.89
CA TYR A 82 8.71 16.44 5.48
C TYR A 82 9.20 17.88 5.32
N ASP A 83 8.66 18.84 6.08
CA ASP A 83 9.09 20.24 6.05
C ASP A 83 10.57 20.41 6.40
N LYS A 84 11.06 19.64 7.37
CA LYS A 84 12.46 19.67 7.82
C LYS A 84 13.44 18.94 6.90
N SER A 85 13.02 17.84 6.28
CA SER A 85 13.94 16.90 5.60
C SER A 85 13.67 16.69 4.11
N GLY A 86 12.52 17.14 3.61
CA GLY A 86 12.00 16.81 2.28
C GLY A 86 11.62 15.33 2.08
N LYS A 87 11.66 14.50 3.15
CA LYS A 87 11.44 13.05 3.05
C LYS A 87 10.01 12.66 3.39
N TYR A 88 9.42 11.84 2.53
CA TYR A 88 8.11 11.23 2.72
C TYR A 88 8.20 10.07 3.72
N ALA A 89 8.25 10.38 5.03
CA ALA A 89 8.43 9.39 6.08
C ALA A 89 7.37 8.27 6.02
N ASN A 90 6.11 8.61 5.72
CA ASN A 90 5.03 7.64 5.56
C ASN A 90 5.32 6.59 4.47
N ARG A 91 5.91 6.99 3.34
CA ARG A 91 6.25 6.08 2.23
C ARG A 91 7.47 5.25 2.58
N ILE A 92 8.49 5.87 3.17
CA ILE A 92 9.74 5.19 3.54
C ILE A 92 9.47 4.11 4.58
N ILE A 93 8.75 4.44 5.66
CA ILE A 93 8.41 3.48 6.72
C ILE A 93 7.39 2.47 6.21
N GLY A 94 6.36 2.92 5.48
CA GLY A 94 5.36 2.02 4.87
C GLY A 94 6.01 0.93 4.00
N ASN A 95 6.92 1.30 3.10
CA ASN A 95 7.64 0.34 2.26
C ASN A 95 8.53 -0.64 3.05
N MET A 96 8.94 -0.30 4.26
CA MET A 96 9.63 -1.25 5.14
C MET A 96 8.62 -2.22 5.78
N LEU A 97 7.47 -1.73 6.22
CA LEU A 97 6.40 -2.53 6.82
C LEU A 97 5.76 -3.49 5.81
N GLU A 98 5.68 -3.11 4.53
CA GLU A 98 5.17 -4.00 3.47
C GLU A 98 6.03 -5.27 3.29
N LYS A 99 7.29 -5.25 3.75
CA LYS A 99 8.20 -6.40 3.70
C LYS A 99 8.13 -7.28 4.95
N TYR A 100 7.39 -6.88 5.97
CA TYR A 100 7.22 -7.69 7.17
C TYR A 100 6.16 -8.75 6.93
N ASP A 101 6.58 -10.01 7.07
CA ASP A 101 5.68 -11.15 7.01
C ASP A 101 4.56 -10.99 8.02
N PHE A 102 3.35 -11.32 7.60
CA PHE A 102 2.16 -11.32 8.46
C PHE A 102 1.79 -9.96 9.09
N PHE A 103 2.42 -8.85 8.69
CA PHE A 103 2.10 -7.52 9.26
C PHE A 103 0.60 -7.20 9.19
N SER A 104 -0.08 -7.59 8.10
CA SER A 104 -1.52 -7.36 7.91
C SER A 104 -2.41 -8.02 8.98
N ILE A 105 -1.94 -9.06 9.68
CA ILE A 105 -2.69 -9.78 10.71
C ILE A 105 -2.24 -9.45 12.14
N PHE A 106 -1.39 -8.46 12.32
CA PHE A 106 -1.03 -7.98 13.65
C PHE A 106 -2.27 -7.42 14.36
N ASN A 107 -2.41 -7.75 15.65
CA ASN A 107 -3.58 -7.32 16.42
C ASN A 107 -3.26 -6.99 17.88
N THR A 108 -2.00 -7.08 18.29
CA THR A 108 -1.59 -6.84 19.67
C THR A 108 -0.53 -5.74 19.73
N GLU A 109 -0.50 -5.02 20.85
CA GLU A 109 0.48 -3.96 21.05
C GLU A 109 1.92 -4.48 21.00
N SER A 110 2.17 -5.67 21.57
CA SER A 110 3.50 -6.28 21.59
C SER A 110 4.08 -6.49 20.20
N GLU A 111 3.27 -6.95 19.23
CA GLU A 111 3.72 -7.16 17.85
C GLU A 111 4.12 -5.85 17.18
N PHE A 112 3.33 -4.79 17.38
CA PHE A 112 3.66 -3.47 16.85
C PHE A 112 4.90 -2.87 17.52
N ARG A 113 5.09 -3.10 18.83
CA ARG A 113 6.28 -2.67 19.58
C ARG A 113 7.53 -3.38 19.08
N GLU A 114 7.47 -4.69 18.89
CA GLU A 114 8.56 -5.51 18.38
C GLU A 114 9.04 -5.01 17.01
N VAL A 115 8.13 -4.86 16.05
CA VAL A 115 8.47 -4.34 14.72
C VAL A 115 8.99 -2.90 14.77
N SER A 116 8.41 -2.05 15.63
CA SER A 116 8.91 -0.69 15.83
C SER A 116 10.36 -0.67 16.31
N TYR A 117 10.69 -1.51 17.30
CA TYR A 117 12.04 -1.64 17.84
C TYR A 117 13.04 -2.15 16.78
N GLU A 118 12.69 -3.21 16.05
CA GLU A 118 13.53 -3.79 15.00
C GLU A 118 13.79 -2.82 13.82
N LEU A 119 12.79 -2.01 13.48
CA LEU A 119 12.89 -1.04 12.38
C LEU A 119 13.58 0.25 12.80
N TYR A 120 13.57 0.61 14.08
CA TYR A 120 14.00 1.92 14.57
C TYR A 120 15.38 2.35 14.03
N LYS A 121 16.40 1.48 14.13
CA LYS A 121 17.75 1.78 13.64
C LYS A 121 17.79 1.99 12.11
N ARG A 122 16.99 1.24 11.35
CA ARG A 122 16.91 1.37 9.88
C ARG A 122 16.16 2.64 9.48
N ILE A 123 15.08 2.97 10.18
CA ILE A 123 14.28 4.19 10.00
C ILE A 123 15.15 5.41 10.28
N THR A 124 15.77 5.49 11.46
CA THR A 124 16.59 6.65 11.88
C THR A 124 17.87 6.81 11.07
N LYS A 125 18.38 5.74 10.45
CA LYS A 125 19.47 5.86 9.46
C LYS A 125 19.02 6.55 8.17
N ARG A 126 17.78 6.30 7.72
CA ARG A 126 17.24 6.94 6.50
C ARG A 126 16.67 8.32 6.77
N ILE A 127 16.11 8.54 7.96
CA ILE A 127 15.47 9.80 8.39
C ILE A 127 16.03 10.16 9.78
N PRO A 128 17.21 10.81 9.85
CA PRO A 128 17.86 11.16 11.11
C PRO A 128 16.99 12.03 12.04
N GLU A 129 16.07 12.79 11.48
CA GLU A 129 15.10 13.64 12.19
C GLU A 129 14.21 12.83 13.13
N LEU A 130 14.04 11.52 12.88
CA LEU A 130 13.23 10.61 13.70
C LEU A 130 13.97 10.06 14.93
N LYS A 131 15.24 10.42 15.14
CA LYS A 131 15.97 10.02 16.35
C LYS A 131 15.28 10.59 17.59
N GLY A 132 15.07 9.73 18.60
CA GLY A 132 14.38 10.07 19.84
C GLY A 132 12.85 10.04 19.72
N GLN A 133 12.29 9.72 18.54
CA GLN A 133 10.85 9.73 18.29
C GLN A 133 10.27 8.31 18.17
N SER A 134 10.77 7.37 18.99
CA SER A 134 10.35 5.96 18.95
C SER A 134 8.85 5.76 19.17
N GLU A 135 8.24 6.55 20.04
CA GLU A 135 6.80 6.49 20.30
C GLU A 135 6.00 6.91 19.06
N MET A 136 6.39 7.99 18.39
CA MET A 136 5.71 8.43 17.17
C MET A 136 5.86 7.43 16.02
N ILE A 137 7.02 6.79 15.89
CA ILE A 137 7.22 5.69 14.93
C ILE A 137 6.26 4.55 15.24
N PHE A 138 6.15 4.15 16.50
CA PHE A 138 5.23 3.09 16.93
C PHE A 138 3.76 3.45 16.63
N GLN A 139 3.32 4.67 16.98
CA GLN A 139 1.95 5.12 16.69
C GLN A 139 1.68 5.16 15.19
N PHE A 140 2.64 5.62 14.38
CA PHE A 140 2.53 5.58 12.93
C PHE A 140 2.40 4.16 12.37
N ILE A 141 3.16 3.18 12.89
CA ILE A 141 3.05 1.78 12.46
C ILE A 141 1.63 1.25 12.69
N LYS A 142 1.03 1.56 13.85
CA LYS A 142 -0.37 1.20 14.14
C LYS A 142 -1.35 1.91 13.21
N ALA A 143 -1.18 3.22 13.00
CA ALA A 143 -2.02 3.99 12.10
C ALA A 143 -1.92 3.50 10.64
N TYR A 144 -0.72 3.11 10.20
CA TYR A 144 -0.45 2.51 8.90
C TYR A 144 -1.17 1.16 8.74
N HIS A 145 -1.06 0.29 9.74
CA HIS A 145 -1.77 -1.00 9.77
C HIS A 145 -3.28 -0.81 9.67
N LYS A 146 -3.86 0.06 10.52
CA LYS A 146 -5.29 0.38 10.51
C LYS A 146 -5.72 0.92 9.16
N LYS A 147 -5.01 1.89 8.59
CA LYS A 147 -5.30 2.42 7.24
C LYS A 147 -5.33 1.30 6.20
N ARG A 148 -4.36 0.38 6.21
CA ARG A 148 -4.31 -0.77 5.29
C ARG A 148 -5.48 -1.73 5.50
N ALA A 149 -5.79 -2.07 6.74
CA ALA A 149 -6.95 -2.91 7.06
C ALA A 149 -8.27 -2.28 6.56
N HIS A 150 -8.33 -0.95 6.49
CA HIS A 150 -9.50 -0.24 6.00
C HIS A 150 -9.55 0.05 4.49
N ALA A 151 -8.48 -0.23 3.75
CA ALA A 151 -8.37 0.11 2.32
C ALA A 151 -9.30 -0.71 1.42
N GLU A 152 -9.62 -1.95 1.82
CA GLU A 152 -10.45 -2.86 1.02
C GLU A 152 -11.76 -3.17 1.76
N GLY A 153 -12.87 -3.01 1.03
CA GLY A 153 -14.20 -3.42 1.45
C GLY A 153 -14.45 -4.90 1.16
N PHE A 154 -15.56 -5.43 1.69
CA PHE A 154 -16.00 -6.78 1.37
C PHE A 154 -17.21 -6.81 0.42
N SER A 155 -17.69 -5.63 -0.01
CA SER A 155 -18.96 -5.47 -0.75
C SER A 155 -19.00 -6.21 -2.08
N ASP A 156 -17.83 -6.42 -2.68
CA ASP A 156 -17.73 -6.96 -4.03
C ASP A 156 -17.58 -8.49 -4.00
N TYR A 157 -17.43 -9.09 -2.82
CA TYR A 157 -17.24 -10.53 -2.67
C TYR A 157 -18.56 -11.30 -2.64
N THR A 158 -18.67 -12.30 -3.50
CA THR A 158 -19.81 -13.22 -3.54
C THR A 158 -19.53 -14.47 -2.67
N PHE A 159 -19.64 -14.35 -1.35
CA PHE A 159 -19.44 -15.45 -0.39
C PHE A 159 -20.70 -15.82 0.38
N SER A 160 -20.65 -16.94 1.13
CA SER A 160 -21.66 -17.26 2.14
C SER A 160 -21.64 -16.27 3.31
N ASN A 161 -22.78 -16.13 3.99
CA ASN A 161 -22.89 -15.27 5.17
C ASN A 161 -21.89 -15.64 6.27
N SER A 162 -21.50 -16.90 6.39
CA SER A 162 -20.52 -17.34 7.39
C SER A 162 -19.15 -16.69 7.17
N ILE A 163 -18.63 -16.75 5.94
CA ILE A 163 -17.35 -16.12 5.59
C ILE A 163 -17.42 -14.60 5.76
N LEU A 164 -18.47 -13.96 5.24
CA LEU A 164 -18.64 -12.50 5.35
C LEU A 164 -18.70 -12.06 6.82
N ASN A 165 -19.46 -12.78 7.65
CA ASN A 165 -19.53 -12.51 9.09
C ASN A 165 -18.18 -12.69 9.77
N TRP A 166 -17.44 -13.75 9.45
CA TRP A 166 -16.09 -13.97 10.00
C TRP A 166 -15.13 -12.83 9.64
N LEU A 167 -15.14 -12.38 8.38
CA LEU A 167 -14.33 -11.26 7.90
C LEU A 167 -14.69 -9.96 8.63
N GLU A 168 -15.97 -9.64 8.70
CA GLU A 168 -16.45 -8.43 9.38
C GLU A 168 -16.17 -8.45 10.88
N GLN A 169 -16.48 -9.55 11.56
CA GLN A 169 -16.25 -9.68 13.00
C GLN A 169 -14.76 -9.63 13.32
N THR A 170 -13.91 -10.22 12.48
CA THR A 170 -12.46 -10.13 12.66
C THR A 170 -11.99 -8.69 12.55
N ARG A 171 -12.47 -7.96 11.55
CA ARG A 171 -12.14 -6.54 11.36
C ARG A 171 -12.63 -5.69 12.52
N LYS A 172 -13.88 -5.87 12.95
CA LYS A 172 -14.49 -5.12 14.07
C LYS A 172 -13.79 -5.41 15.40
N LYS A 173 -13.49 -6.68 15.69
CA LYS A 173 -12.95 -7.12 16.99
C LYS A 173 -11.44 -6.95 17.12
N TYR A 174 -10.69 -7.24 16.05
CA TYR A 174 -9.22 -7.28 16.09
C TYR A 174 -8.55 -6.18 15.28
N GLY A 175 -9.31 -5.38 14.51
CA GLY A 175 -8.74 -4.35 13.62
C GLY A 175 -7.99 -4.93 12.42
N VAL A 176 -8.21 -6.21 12.09
CA VAL A 176 -7.49 -6.94 11.05
C VAL A 176 -8.41 -7.20 9.86
N ASN A 177 -7.90 -6.99 8.64
CA ASN A 177 -8.58 -7.37 7.42
C ASN A 177 -7.93 -8.62 6.82
N ILE A 178 -8.64 -9.74 6.88
CA ILE A 178 -8.13 -11.04 6.40
C ILE A 178 -8.04 -11.06 4.87
N ALA A 179 -8.89 -10.33 4.15
CA ALA A 179 -8.79 -10.24 2.68
C ALA A 179 -7.48 -9.58 2.25
N VAL A 180 -7.08 -8.49 2.91
CA VAL A 180 -5.77 -7.84 2.67
C VAL A 180 -4.62 -8.81 2.95
N PHE A 181 -4.73 -9.65 3.99
CA PHE A 181 -3.75 -10.68 4.25
C PHE A 181 -3.72 -11.77 3.16
N ALA A 182 -4.87 -12.27 2.76
CA ALA A 182 -5.00 -13.28 1.72
C ALA A 182 -4.43 -12.77 0.39
N TYR A 183 -4.76 -11.54 0.01
CA TYR A 183 -4.23 -10.89 -1.20
C TYR A 183 -2.70 -10.81 -1.17
N LYS A 184 -2.11 -10.32 -0.08
CA LYS A 184 -0.65 -10.26 0.07
C LYS A 184 0.03 -11.62 -0.06
N TRP A 185 -0.58 -12.67 0.52
CA TRP A 185 -0.04 -14.02 0.39
C TRP A 185 -0.12 -14.51 -1.06
N LEU A 186 -1.22 -14.24 -1.75
CA LEU A 186 -1.39 -14.62 -3.15
C LEU A 186 -0.47 -13.84 -4.09
N ASP A 187 -0.20 -12.56 -3.83
CA ASP A 187 0.81 -11.79 -4.56
C ASP A 187 2.19 -12.45 -4.45
N GLN A 188 2.62 -12.79 -3.22
CA GLN A 188 3.89 -13.49 -3.01
C GLN A 188 3.90 -14.87 -3.69
N LEU A 189 2.79 -15.61 -3.60
CA LEU A 189 2.66 -16.91 -4.26
C LEU A 189 2.75 -16.77 -5.79
N TYR A 190 2.07 -15.78 -6.37
CA TYR A 190 2.05 -15.55 -7.82
C TYR A 190 3.44 -15.13 -8.34
N GLU A 191 4.13 -14.24 -7.63
CA GLU A 191 5.47 -13.76 -8.01
C GLU A 191 6.56 -14.81 -7.79
N ASN A 192 6.41 -15.69 -6.79
CA ASN A 192 7.42 -16.68 -6.42
C ASN A 192 6.96 -18.11 -6.66
N LYS A 193 7.33 -18.66 -7.82
CA LYS A 193 7.03 -20.05 -8.22
C LYS A 193 7.59 -21.10 -7.27
N ASP A 194 8.62 -20.79 -6.48
CA ASP A 194 9.17 -21.74 -5.51
C ASP A 194 8.21 -22.03 -4.35
N LEU A 195 7.26 -21.12 -4.10
CA LEU A 195 6.21 -21.33 -3.11
C LEU A 195 5.11 -22.28 -3.60
N TRP A 196 5.07 -22.61 -4.90
CA TRP A 196 4.05 -23.49 -5.46
C TRP A 196 4.31 -24.94 -5.03
N PRO A 197 3.34 -25.62 -4.39
CA PRO A 197 3.45 -27.04 -4.11
C PRO A 197 3.65 -27.83 -5.41
N ASN A 198 4.49 -28.87 -5.39
CA ASN A 198 4.78 -29.68 -6.57
C ASN A 198 3.52 -30.26 -7.24
N THR A 199 2.51 -30.61 -6.43
CA THR A 199 1.21 -31.12 -6.90
C THR A 199 0.41 -30.08 -7.67
N ASN A 200 0.70 -28.80 -7.51
CA ASN A 200 -0.01 -27.66 -8.08
C ASN A 200 0.80 -26.99 -9.19
N ARG A 201 1.87 -27.62 -9.68
CA ARG A 201 2.62 -27.14 -10.85
C ARG A 201 2.16 -27.93 -12.08
N LYS A 202 1.69 -27.21 -13.10
CA LYS A 202 1.44 -27.78 -14.43
C LYS A 202 2.44 -27.18 -15.41
N ASP A 203 2.93 -27.98 -16.34
CA ASP A 203 3.66 -27.46 -17.50
C ASP A 203 2.64 -27.21 -18.62
N ARG A 204 2.59 -25.97 -19.11
CA ARG A 204 1.81 -25.62 -20.29
C ARG A 204 2.74 -24.88 -21.26
N PHE A 205 2.95 -25.48 -22.43
CA PHE A 205 3.80 -24.93 -23.50
C PHE A 205 5.24 -24.59 -23.03
N GLY A 206 5.81 -25.38 -22.11
CA GLY A 206 7.16 -25.14 -21.58
C GLY A 206 7.22 -24.05 -20.51
N GLN A 207 6.06 -23.55 -20.04
CA GLN A 207 5.95 -22.62 -18.94
C GLN A 207 5.22 -23.27 -17.76
N SER A 208 5.80 -23.17 -16.57
CA SER A 208 5.11 -23.60 -15.35
C SER A 208 3.94 -22.66 -15.04
N GLU A 209 2.74 -23.22 -15.01
CA GLU A 209 1.48 -22.63 -14.57
C GLU A 209 1.06 -23.19 -13.21
N TYR A 210 0.37 -22.35 -12.43
CA TYR A 210 -0.16 -22.75 -11.13
C TYR A 210 -1.54 -23.39 -11.28
N ASP A 211 -1.68 -24.60 -10.78
CA ASP A 211 -2.91 -25.38 -10.82
C ASP A 211 -3.72 -25.21 -9.53
N TYR A 212 -4.66 -24.27 -9.58
CA TYR A 212 -5.60 -24.00 -8.49
C TYR A 212 -6.73 -25.02 -8.39
N THR A 213 -6.91 -25.90 -9.39
CA THR A 213 -8.01 -26.89 -9.40
C THR A 213 -7.72 -28.17 -8.61
N GLN A 214 -6.50 -28.32 -8.11
CA GLN A 214 -6.12 -29.44 -7.25
C GLN A 214 -6.82 -29.38 -5.90
N LYS A 215 -7.05 -30.55 -5.28
CA LYS A 215 -7.73 -30.62 -3.97
C LYS A 215 -6.81 -30.49 -2.77
N ARG A 216 -5.50 -30.68 -2.95
CA ARG A 216 -4.54 -30.75 -1.84
C ARG A 216 -3.64 -29.53 -1.83
N ASN A 217 -3.46 -28.96 -0.65
CA ASN A 217 -2.52 -27.88 -0.36
C ASN A 217 -2.60 -26.69 -1.34
N VAL A 218 -3.80 -26.34 -1.83
CA VAL A 218 -3.98 -25.16 -2.68
C VAL A 218 -3.49 -23.93 -1.90
N PHE A 219 -2.84 -23.02 -2.62
CA PHE A 219 -2.19 -21.81 -2.16
C PHE A 219 -1.11 -22.05 -1.11
N ASN A 220 -0.57 -23.28 -1.07
CA ASN A 220 0.40 -23.73 -0.08
C ASN A 220 -0.07 -23.51 1.37
N LEU A 221 -1.38 -23.67 1.61
CA LEU A 221 -2.01 -23.42 2.90
C LEU A 221 -1.42 -24.25 4.04
N GLU A 222 -0.88 -25.44 3.80
CA GLU A 222 -0.21 -26.23 4.84
C GLU A 222 1.07 -25.58 5.33
N SER A 223 1.86 -24.98 4.44
CA SER A 223 3.04 -24.20 4.83
C SER A 223 2.60 -22.92 5.55
N LEU A 224 1.59 -22.24 4.99
CA LEU A 224 1.05 -21.02 5.58
C LEU A 224 0.57 -21.24 7.03
N TYR A 225 -0.28 -22.24 7.26
CA TYR A 225 -0.83 -22.53 8.59
C TYR A 225 0.21 -23.03 9.61
N ARG A 226 1.34 -23.57 9.13
CA ARG A 226 2.46 -23.95 10.00
C ARG A 226 3.25 -22.73 10.49
N ASN A 227 3.39 -21.71 9.63
CA ASN A 227 4.23 -20.55 9.89
C ASN A 227 3.46 -19.34 10.44
N ILE A 228 2.15 -19.27 10.19
CA ILE A 228 1.34 -18.15 10.64
C ILE A 228 1.32 -18.08 12.18
N PRO A 229 1.47 -16.89 12.77
CA PRO A 229 1.24 -16.71 14.20
C PRO A 229 -0.11 -17.29 14.62
N LYS A 230 -0.17 -17.92 15.80
CA LYS A 230 -1.38 -18.59 16.30
C LYS A 230 -2.45 -17.56 16.67
N LYS A 231 -3.19 -17.05 15.69
CA LYS A 231 -4.26 -16.08 15.84
C LYS A 231 -5.61 -16.76 16.08
N ALA A 232 -6.35 -16.28 17.07
CA ALA A 232 -7.68 -16.81 17.39
C ALA A 232 -8.66 -16.72 16.21
N PHE A 233 -8.52 -15.69 15.36
CA PHE A 233 -9.39 -15.46 14.20
C PHE A 233 -8.96 -16.23 12.94
N ILE A 234 -7.82 -16.93 12.93
CA ILE A 234 -7.39 -17.77 11.80
C ILE A 234 -7.37 -19.26 12.17
N ARG A 235 -7.15 -19.58 13.44
CA ARG A 235 -7.16 -20.96 13.94
C ARG A 235 -8.48 -21.65 13.58
N GLY A 236 -8.38 -22.80 12.92
CA GLY A 236 -9.55 -23.60 12.51
C GLY A 236 -10.25 -23.09 11.25
N LYS A 237 -9.89 -21.92 10.72
CA LYS A 237 -10.55 -21.27 9.58
C LYS A 237 -9.90 -21.56 8.22
N LYS A 238 -9.33 -22.77 8.07
CA LYS A 238 -8.51 -23.13 6.89
C LYS A 238 -9.34 -23.17 5.61
N GLN A 239 -10.54 -23.72 5.68
CA GLN A 239 -11.42 -23.84 4.52
C GLN A 239 -12.01 -22.49 4.11
N GLU A 240 -12.33 -21.63 5.07
CA GLU A 240 -12.76 -20.25 4.82
C GLU A 240 -11.65 -19.42 4.19
N LEU A 241 -10.40 -19.56 4.67
CA LEU A 241 -9.25 -18.89 4.05
C LEU A 241 -8.98 -19.41 2.64
N GLU A 242 -9.12 -20.72 2.40
CA GLU A 242 -9.00 -21.31 1.07
C GLU A 242 -10.05 -20.76 0.10
N ALA A 243 -11.31 -20.69 0.52
CA ALA A 243 -12.39 -20.13 -0.28
C ALA A 243 -12.15 -18.64 -0.60
N LEU A 244 -11.70 -17.87 0.39
CA LEU A 244 -11.33 -16.46 0.19
C LEU A 244 -10.20 -16.31 -0.83
N MET A 245 -9.14 -17.09 -0.68
CA MET A 245 -8.00 -17.08 -1.60
C MET A 245 -8.38 -17.55 -3.00
N MET A 246 -9.25 -18.56 -3.12
CA MET A 246 -9.73 -19.05 -4.40
C MET A 246 -10.46 -17.96 -5.16
N TYR A 247 -11.38 -17.26 -4.50
CA TYR A 247 -12.10 -16.14 -5.10
C TYR A 247 -11.14 -15.07 -5.60
N ILE A 248 -10.22 -14.61 -4.73
CA ILE A 248 -9.25 -13.56 -5.06
C ILE A 248 -8.36 -14.03 -6.23
N TRP A 249 -7.90 -15.27 -6.22
CA TRP A 249 -7.06 -15.84 -7.26
C TRP A 249 -7.77 -15.77 -8.63
N LEU A 250 -9.01 -16.26 -8.67
CA LEU A 250 -9.79 -16.33 -9.90
C LEU A 250 -10.14 -14.94 -10.43
N HIS A 251 -10.51 -13.99 -9.58
CA HIS A 251 -10.95 -12.67 -10.04
C HIS A 251 -9.79 -11.72 -10.35
N ASN A 252 -8.65 -11.85 -9.65
CA ASN A 252 -7.55 -10.88 -9.77
C ASN A 252 -6.39 -11.38 -10.64
N TYR A 253 -6.18 -12.70 -10.79
CA TYR A 253 -5.03 -13.24 -11.52
C TYR A 253 -5.44 -14.04 -12.76
N CYS A 254 -6.55 -14.79 -12.72
CA CYS A 254 -6.99 -15.66 -13.83
C CYS A 254 -8.26 -15.20 -14.56
N ARG A 255 -8.93 -14.15 -14.09
CA ARG A 255 -10.20 -13.61 -14.62
C ARG A 255 -11.35 -14.62 -14.78
N ASP A 256 -11.32 -15.70 -13.99
CA ASP A 256 -12.29 -16.80 -13.97
C ASP A 256 -12.84 -17.22 -15.36
N GLU A 257 -11.98 -17.30 -16.38
CA GLU A 257 -12.41 -17.48 -17.78
C GLU A 257 -13.24 -18.74 -18.04
N ASN A 258 -13.14 -19.75 -17.16
CA ASN A 258 -13.85 -21.02 -17.26
C ASN A 258 -15.03 -21.16 -16.29
N GLY A 259 -15.37 -20.12 -15.51
CA GLY A 259 -16.43 -20.18 -14.49
C GLY A 259 -16.14 -21.19 -13.37
N TYR A 260 -14.86 -21.37 -13.01
CA TYR A 260 -14.46 -22.36 -12.00
C TYR A 260 -14.95 -21.97 -10.60
N TRP A 261 -15.16 -20.67 -10.35
CA TRP A 261 -15.70 -20.19 -9.08
C TRP A 261 -17.08 -20.81 -8.77
N ASP A 262 -17.95 -20.95 -9.77
CA ASP A 262 -19.30 -21.51 -9.58
C ASP A 262 -19.22 -22.99 -9.20
N GLU A 263 -18.34 -23.76 -9.85
CA GLU A 263 -18.12 -25.18 -9.52
C GLU A 263 -17.55 -25.34 -8.10
N TYR A 264 -16.55 -24.51 -7.75
CA TYR A 264 -15.91 -24.55 -6.46
C TYR A 264 -16.87 -24.15 -5.33
N SER A 265 -17.59 -23.03 -5.51
CA SER A 265 -18.48 -22.46 -4.50
C SER A 265 -19.65 -23.38 -4.15
N GLN A 266 -20.25 -24.05 -5.14
CA GLN A 266 -21.32 -25.03 -4.93
C GLN A 266 -20.87 -26.24 -4.10
N LYS A 267 -19.59 -26.62 -4.17
CA LYS A 267 -19.04 -27.76 -3.43
C LYS A 267 -18.57 -27.37 -2.03
N VAL A 268 -17.96 -26.18 -1.90
CA VAL A 268 -17.22 -25.79 -0.69
C VAL A 268 -18.05 -24.95 0.27
N LEU A 269 -18.82 -23.97 -0.21
CA LEU A 269 -19.56 -23.05 0.66
C LEU A 269 -20.63 -23.76 1.53
N PRO A 270 -21.39 -24.75 1.02
CA PRO A 270 -22.36 -25.47 1.87
C PRO A 270 -21.69 -26.23 3.02
N ILE A 271 -20.48 -26.74 2.82
CA ILE A 271 -19.72 -27.46 3.87
C ILE A 271 -19.31 -26.49 4.98
N ILE A 272 -18.84 -25.30 4.61
CA ILE A 272 -18.47 -24.24 5.56
C ILE A 272 -19.69 -23.83 6.39
N ASP A 273 -20.83 -23.59 5.75
CA ASP A 273 -22.05 -23.16 6.45
C ASP A 273 -22.61 -24.23 7.40
N LEU A 274 -22.45 -25.52 7.06
CA LEU A 274 -22.81 -26.62 7.96
C LEU A 274 -21.89 -26.70 9.18
N GLN A 275 -20.59 -26.51 8.99
CA GLN A 275 -19.61 -26.52 10.08
C GLN A 275 -19.84 -25.37 11.06
N ASP A 276 -20.20 -24.19 10.56
CA ASP A 276 -20.47 -23.02 11.38
C ASP A 276 -21.72 -23.21 12.25
N LYS A 277 -22.79 -23.79 11.68
CA LYS A 277 -24.02 -24.15 12.42
C LYS A 277 -23.79 -25.20 13.51
N ALA A 278 -22.83 -26.09 13.35
CA ALA A 278 -22.50 -27.12 14.34
C ALA A 278 -21.65 -26.59 15.52
N GLN A 279 -21.14 -25.36 15.44
CA GLN A 279 -20.33 -24.71 16.48
C GLN A 279 -21.13 -23.75 17.37
N VAL A 280 -22.43 -23.55 17.08
CA VAL A 280 -23.40 -22.74 17.86
C VAL A 280 -24.22 -23.66 18.76
#